data_AF-A0A1J9QXT3-F1
#
_entry.id   AF-A0A1J9QXT3-F1
#
_cell.length_a   1.000
_cell.length_b   1.000
_cell.length_c   1.000
_cell.angle_alpha   90.00
_cell.angle_beta   90.00
_cell.angle_gamma   90.00
#
_symmetry.space_group_name_H-M   'P 1'
#
loop_
_entity.id
_entity.type
_entity.pdbx_description
1 polymer ?
#
loop_
_entity_poly.entity_id
_entity_poly.type
_entity_poly.pdbx_seq_one_letter_code
_entity_poly.pdbx_strand_id
1 'polypeptide(L)'
;MACTVTSIMTESHEEPIRATTSGLAVRREELRRRRHSSYHRRNWSMEDNVQVLVDRFLLELERRLDFIESYGQLRLDVGIERAYNTLHAVRDSCSNVRDDVIDAGKRRASVLVTTLETIHQDALARKETMEQKVHEGIRLLELTLADFEARAYAMRDAGVRAVAHDIYDEGHRRMHDAKVKAKEVMGEGLEKARRAKDSMKTSVEHAVVHALARAKEHGLIKYEDLPEPWRVNPHILKGYRFHEDKLDCILSVFNISNESFNIWSHAIGLVIVLSIAFYFYPTSVNFSMSSKSDIFIAAMFFFAACKCLVCSTMWHTMSSISEQKLMERFACVDYTGISLLVAASIMTTEYTAFYCEPVSRYIYMGTTFLLGAGGVILPWHPTFNRADMAWARVCFYVSLSCTGLIPVFQLIYARGLFWAIYFYAPIVKSLAVYFTGAVLYAAKIPERWCPGMFDYVGGSHNIWHVAVLGGILFHYMAMQEFFAQAFLRAQTQPQCSVY
;
A
#
# COMPACT_ATOMS: atom_id res chain seq x y z
N MET A 1 16.96 59.87 9.10
CA MET A 1 15.56 60.28 9.25
C MET A 1 14.73 59.03 9.48
N ALA A 2 13.96 59.03 10.57
CA ALA A 2 13.07 57.96 11.00
C ALA A 2 11.70 58.04 10.31
N CYS A 3 10.99 56.90 10.30
CA CYS A 3 9.52 56.64 10.33
C CYS A 3 9.22 55.35 9.51
N THR A 4 9.10 54.16 10.13
CA THR A 4 7.97 53.51 10.85
C THR A 4 6.92 52.77 9.99
N VAL A 5 6.92 51.43 10.16
CA VAL A 5 5.80 50.45 10.29
C VAL A 5 4.90 50.21 9.05
N THR A 6 4.74 48.99 8.53
CA THR A 6 3.97 47.88 9.14
C THR A 6 4.44 46.49 8.64
N SER A 7 4.63 45.56 9.58
CA SER A 7 4.99 44.15 9.38
C SER A 7 3.79 43.26 9.70
N ILE A 8 3.54 42.23 8.88
CA ILE A 8 2.58 41.15 9.16
C ILE A 8 3.40 39.89 9.45
N MET A 9 3.36 39.46 10.72
CA MET A 9 3.81 38.15 11.20
C MET A 9 2.61 37.21 11.25
N THR A 10 2.77 35.97 10.80
CA THR A 10 1.82 34.88 11.08
C THR A 10 2.47 33.95 12.11
N GLU A 11 1.94 33.97 13.32
CA GLU A 11 2.29 33.03 14.40
C GLU A 11 1.58 31.69 14.19
N SER A 12 2.35 30.61 14.29
CA SER A 12 1.85 29.25 14.46
C SER A 12 1.47 29.02 15.91
N HIS A 13 0.18 28.82 16.19
CA HIS A 13 -0.29 28.38 17.50
C HIS A 13 -0.13 26.87 17.66
N GLU A 14 0.61 26.46 18.70
CA GLU A 14 0.54 25.13 19.31
C GLU A 14 -0.72 25.05 20.19
N GLU A 15 -1.53 24.00 20.02
CA GLU A 15 -2.67 23.68 20.90
C GLU A 15 -2.36 22.51 21.84
N PRO A 16 -2.92 22.50 23.06
CA PRO A 16 -2.45 21.68 24.18
C PRO A 16 -3.11 20.29 24.25
N ILE A 17 -2.32 19.34 24.75
CA ILE A 17 -2.74 17.98 25.13
C ILE A 17 -3.79 18.05 26.26
N ARG A 18 -4.98 17.48 26.01
CA ARG A 18 -5.94 17.13 27.07
C ARG A 18 -6.50 15.72 26.86
N ALA A 19 -6.28 14.89 27.88
CA ALA A 19 -6.88 13.57 28.04
C ALA A 19 -8.41 13.65 28.13
N THR A 20 -9.12 12.68 27.57
CA THR A 20 -10.54 12.45 27.89
C THR A 20 -10.85 10.96 27.84
N THR A 21 -11.08 10.41 29.03
CA THR A 21 -11.63 9.09 29.32
C THR A 21 -13.16 9.09 29.22
N SER A 22 -13.69 7.94 28.79
CA SER A 22 -15.01 7.35 29.13
C SER A 22 -16.28 8.21 29.00
N GLY A 23 -17.09 7.96 27.95
CA GLY A 23 -18.46 8.48 27.89
C GLY A 23 -19.41 7.86 26.85
N LEU A 24 -19.00 6.82 26.11
CA LEU A 24 -19.79 6.24 25.01
C LEU A 24 -20.36 4.84 25.28
N ALA A 25 -20.09 4.24 26.44
CA ALA A 25 -20.60 2.91 26.79
C ALA A 25 -21.97 2.93 27.52
N VAL A 26 -22.34 4.04 28.16
CA VAL A 26 -23.53 4.09 29.03
C VAL A 26 -24.85 4.28 28.25
N ARG A 27 -24.81 4.80 27.02
CA ARG A 27 -26.04 5.15 26.26
C ARG A 27 -26.65 3.99 25.45
N ARG A 28 -26.01 2.82 25.41
CA ARG A 28 -26.47 1.68 24.58
C ARG A 28 -27.26 0.62 25.37
N GLU A 29 -27.19 0.62 26.70
CA GLU A 29 -27.91 -0.33 27.56
C GLU A 29 -29.36 0.08 27.88
N GLU A 30 -29.69 1.37 27.81
CA GLU A 30 -31.06 1.84 28.11
C GLU A 30 -32.09 1.54 27.00
N LEU A 31 -31.65 1.22 25.77
CA LEU A 31 -32.56 1.01 24.63
C LEU A 31 -33.07 -0.43 24.44
N ARG A 32 -32.61 -1.40 25.24
CA ARG A 32 -33.08 -2.81 25.15
C ARG A 32 -34.15 -3.20 26.16
N ARG A 33 -34.60 -2.26 27.00
CA ARG A 33 -35.63 -2.48 28.04
C ARG A 33 -37.03 -1.98 27.61
N ARG A 34 -37.58 -2.50 26.51
CA ARG A 34 -39.02 -2.37 26.17
C ARG A 34 -39.62 -3.77 25.99
N ARG A 35 -40.08 -4.39 27.10
CA ARG A 35 -41.50 -4.58 27.46
C ARG A 35 -42.33 -5.28 26.36
N HIS A 36 -42.34 -6.61 26.38
CA HIS A 36 -43.37 -7.47 25.78
C HIS A 36 -44.08 -8.26 26.90
N SER A 37 -44.74 -7.53 27.80
CA SER A 37 -45.64 -8.13 28.80
C SER A 37 -46.99 -7.45 28.63
N SER A 38 -47.80 -7.98 27.72
CA SER A 38 -49.20 -7.58 27.54
C SER A 38 -50.09 -8.63 28.20
N TYR A 39 -50.02 -8.74 29.52
CA TYR A 39 -51.01 -9.51 30.27
C TYR A 39 -51.85 -8.56 31.14
N HIS A 40 -52.99 -8.13 30.59
CA HIS A 40 -54.03 -7.49 31.37
C HIS A 40 -54.83 -8.59 32.07
N ARG A 41 -54.61 -8.75 33.39
CA ARG A 41 -55.44 -9.60 34.25
C ARG A 41 -56.88 -9.05 34.20
N ARG A 42 -57.76 -9.69 33.43
CA ARG A 42 -59.17 -9.26 33.30
C ARG A 42 -59.98 -9.82 34.46
N ASN A 43 -60.72 -8.95 35.14
CA ASN A 43 -61.59 -9.35 36.25
C ASN A 43 -62.84 -10.03 35.68
N TRP A 44 -62.95 -11.34 35.91
CA TRP A 44 -64.16 -12.12 35.65
C TRP A 44 -65.20 -11.74 36.72
N SER A 45 -66.17 -10.88 36.36
CA SER A 45 -67.19 -10.36 37.28
C SER A 45 -68.25 -11.42 37.59
N MET A 46 -68.72 -11.49 38.84
CA MET A 46 -69.74 -12.46 39.30
C MET A 46 -71.17 -12.21 38.75
N GLU A 47 -71.38 -11.15 37.97
CA GLU A 47 -72.69 -10.83 37.39
C GLU A 47 -72.92 -11.44 36.00
N ASP A 48 -71.91 -12.09 35.42
CA ASP A 48 -72.04 -12.72 34.10
C ASP A 48 -72.70 -14.10 34.19
N ASN A 49 -73.65 -14.36 33.29
CA ASN A 49 -74.27 -15.67 33.13
C ASN A 49 -73.18 -16.74 32.91
N VAL A 50 -73.11 -17.73 33.82
CA VAL A 50 -72.04 -18.73 33.94
C VAL A 50 -71.74 -19.46 32.63
N GLN A 51 -72.73 -19.62 31.76
CA GLN A 51 -72.56 -20.23 30.44
C GLN A 51 -71.56 -19.44 29.57
N VAL A 52 -71.76 -18.11 29.48
CA VAL A 52 -70.94 -17.22 28.65
C VAL A 52 -69.52 -17.11 29.21
N LEU A 53 -69.39 -17.17 30.53
CA LEU A 53 -68.10 -17.12 31.22
C LEU A 53 -67.22 -18.33 30.87
N VAL A 54 -67.79 -19.54 30.90
CA VAL A 54 -67.07 -20.78 30.61
C VAL A 54 -66.64 -20.84 29.15
N ASP A 55 -67.55 -20.54 28.22
CA ASP A 55 -67.23 -20.57 26.78
C ASP A 55 -66.11 -19.57 26.43
N ARG A 56 -66.14 -18.36 27.02
CA ARG A 56 -65.09 -17.36 26.79
C ARG A 56 -63.74 -17.79 27.38
N PHE A 57 -63.73 -18.39 28.56
CA PHE A 57 -62.51 -18.89 29.18
C PHE A 57 -61.88 -20.04 28.35
N LEU A 58 -62.69 -20.98 27.87
CA LEU A 58 -62.20 -22.11 27.08
C LEU A 58 -61.53 -21.67 25.77
N LEU A 59 -62.10 -20.68 25.07
CA LEU A 59 -61.48 -20.10 23.87
C LEU A 59 -60.11 -19.47 24.16
N GLU A 60 -59.96 -18.78 25.29
CA GLU A 60 -58.69 -18.14 25.64
C GLU A 60 -57.66 -19.16 26.16
N LEU A 61 -58.12 -20.19 26.86
CA LEU A 61 -57.30 -21.31 27.34
C LEU A 61 -56.61 -22.02 26.16
N GLU A 62 -57.36 -22.35 25.10
CA GLU A 62 -56.83 -23.01 23.90
C GLU A 62 -55.73 -22.17 23.25
N ARG A 63 -56.01 -20.89 22.97
CA ARG A 63 -55.07 -19.97 22.33
C ARG A 63 -53.74 -19.81 23.09
N ARG A 64 -53.79 -19.82 24.43
CA ARG A 64 -52.61 -19.62 25.29
C ARG A 64 -51.82 -20.90 25.51
N LEU A 65 -52.49 -22.06 25.57
CA LEU A 65 -51.80 -23.35 25.59
C LEU A 65 -50.99 -23.56 24.31
N ASP A 66 -51.57 -23.28 23.14
CA ASP A 66 -50.86 -23.36 21.85
C ASP A 66 -49.61 -22.47 21.82
N PHE A 67 -49.72 -21.27 22.40
CA PHE A 67 -48.57 -20.37 22.52
C PHE A 67 -47.47 -20.97 23.38
N ILE A 68 -47.78 -21.56 24.54
CA ILE A 68 -46.80 -22.18 25.43
C ILE A 68 -46.16 -23.40 24.76
N GLU A 69 -46.92 -24.20 24.02
CA GLU A 69 -46.43 -25.38 23.30
C GLU A 69 -45.45 -25.01 22.19
N SER A 70 -45.64 -23.86 21.53
CA SER A 70 -44.73 -23.36 20.51
C SER A 70 -43.28 -23.12 21.02
N TYR A 71 -43.08 -23.00 22.34
CA TYR A 71 -41.76 -22.82 22.93
C TYR A 71 -40.95 -24.11 23.11
N GLY A 72 -41.53 -25.29 22.84
CA GLY A 72 -40.82 -26.58 22.74
C GLY A 72 -40.09 -27.01 24.02
N GLN A 73 -40.59 -28.07 24.67
CA GLN A 73 -39.97 -28.69 25.86
C GLN A 73 -39.65 -27.71 26.99
N LEU A 74 -40.67 -27.08 27.56
CA LEU A 74 -40.58 -26.67 28.97
C LEU A 74 -40.32 -27.92 29.81
N ARG A 75 -39.21 -27.99 30.52
CA ARG A 75 -39.01 -29.01 31.56
C ARG A 75 -40.02 -28.76 32.66
N LEU A 76 -41.11 -29.51 32.65
CA LEU A 76 -42.16 -29.41 33.67
C LEU A 76 -41.71 -30.22 34.89
N ASP A 77 -41.47 -29.55 36.02
CA ASP A 77 -41.31 -30.25 37.30
C ASP A 77 -42.61 -31.03 37.65
N VAL A 78 -42.53 -32.04 38.51
CA VAL A 78 -43.67 -32.95 38.85
C VAL A 78 -44.96 -32.20 39.26
N GLY A 79 -44.83 -31.08 39.98
CA GLY A 79 -45.98 -30.24 40.36
C GLY A 79 -46.57 -29.43 39.21
N ILE A 80 -45.75 -29.10 38.22
CA ILE A 80 -46.10 -28.30 37.05
C ILE A 80 -46.75 -29.21 35.99
N GLU A 81 -46.24 -30.42 35.80
CA GLU A 81 -46.83 -31.42 34.91
C GLU A 81 -48.29 -31.71 35.28
N ARG A 82 -48.59 -31.81 36.58
CA ARG A 82 -49.98 -31.95 37.05
C ARG A 82 -50.84 -30.76 36.64
N ALA A 83 -50.35 -29.53 36.80
CA ALA A 83 -51.10 -28.32 36.50
C ALA A 83 -51.35 -28.14 34.98
N TYR A 84 -50.35 -28.48 34.16
CA TYR A 84 -50.47 -28.54 32.70
C TYR A 84 -51.49 -29.61 32.26
N ASN A 85 -51.39 -30.81 32.83
CA ASN A 85 -52.35 -31.88 32.58
C ASN A 85 -53.77 -31.49 33.02
N THR A 86 -53.93 -30.72 34.10
CA THR A 86 -55.24 -30.16 34.50
C THR A 86 -55.81 -29.21 33.44
N LEU A 87 -54.98 -28.28 32.92
CA LEU A 87 -55.40 -27.35 31.88
C LEU A 87 -55.85 -28.08 30.60
N HIS A 88 -55.07 -29.09 30.18
CA HIS A 88 -55.42 -29.95 29.04
C HIS A 88 -56.69 -30.78 29.30
N ALA A 89 -56.79 -31.41 30.47
CA ALA A 89 -57.96 -32.21 30.82
C ALA A 89 -59.24 -31.38 30.82
N VAL A 90 -59.19 -30.12 31.29
CA VAL A 90 -60.34 -29.21 31.26
C VAL A 90 -60.69 -28.82 29.81
N ARG A 91 -59.70 -28.44 29.00
CA ARG A 91 -59.90 -28.13 27.56
C ARG A 91 -60.53 -29.31 26.82
N ASP A 92 -59.96 -30.50 26.98
CA ASP A 92 -60.35 -31.71 26.25
C ASP A 92 -61.71 -32.23 26.75
N SER A 93 -62.00 -32.13 28.05
CA SER A 93 -63.31 -32.55 28.58
C SER A 93 -64.43 -31.61 28.14
N CYS A 94 -64.20 -30.30 28.12
CA CYS A 94 -65.23 -29.33 27.77
C CYS A 94 -65.48 -29.25 26.25
N SER A 95 -64.45 -29.45 25.41
CA SER A 95 -64.59 -29.48 23.95
C SER A 95 -65.44 -30.65 23.43
N ASN A 96 -65.51 -31.77 24.18
CA ASN A 96 -66.33 -32.93 23.83
C ASN A 96 -67.85 -32.72 24.02
N VAL A 97 -68.29 -31.61 24.61
CA VAL A 97 -69.71 -31.29 24.78
C VAL A 97 -70.24 -30.63 23.50
N ARG A 98 -71.11 -31.34 22.76
CA ARG A 98 -71.73 -30.84 21.52
C ARG A 98 -72.67 -29.65 21.77
N ASP A 99 -72.61 -28.66 20.87
CA ASP A 99 -73.33 -27.37 20.92
C ASP A 99 -74.81 -27.43 20.47
N ASP A 100 -75.31 -28.61 20.10
CA ASP A 100 -76.61 -28.84 19.46
C ASP A 100 -77.79 -28.99 20.46
N VAL A 101 -77.58 -28.70 21.75
CA VAL A 101 -78.60 -28.86 22.81
C VAL A 101 -78.79 -27.55 23.59
N ILE A 102 -80.06 -27.20 23.86
CA ILE A 102 -80.54 -25.95 24.51
C ILE A 102 -79.99 -25.71 25.95
N ASP A 103 -79.10 -26.58 26.46
CA ASP A 103 -78.43 -26.41 27.76
C ASP A 103 -76.92 -26.75 27.73
N ALA A 104 -76.29 -26.66 26.55
CA ALA A 104 -74.87 -27.02 26.34
C ALA A 104 -73.91 -26.24 27.27
N GLY A 105 -74.15 -24.96 27.51
CA GLY A 105 -73.34 -24.13 28.40
C GLY A 105 -73.37 -24.58 29.87
N LYS A 106 -74.53 -25.05 30.40
CA LYS A 106 -74.57 -25.60 31.77
C LYS A 106 -73.86 -26.94 31.85
N ARG A 107 -73.92 -27.75 30.79
CA ARG A 107 -73.17 -29.00 30.72
C ARG A 107 -71.67 -28.74 30.70
N ARG A 108 -71.17 -27.78 29.92
CA ARG A 108 -69.75 -27.39 29.93
C ARG A 108 -69.32 -26.87 31.30
N ALA A 109 -70.12 -26.02 31.94
CA ALA A 109 -69.87 -25.56 33.29
C ALA A 109 -69.82 -26.72 34.32
N SER A 110 -70.77 -27.65 34.22
CA SER A 110 -70.79 -28.85 35.07
C SER A 110 -69.58 -29.74 34.82
N VAL A 111 -69.22 -29.98 33.55
CA VAL A 111 -68.04 -30.78 33.18
C VAL A 111 -66.76 -30.12 33.66
N LEU A 112 -66.61 -28.80 33.51
CA LEU A 112 -65.46 -28.05 34.02
C LEU A 112 -65.32 -28.22 35.54
N VAL A 113 -66.41 -28.07 36.30
CA VAL A 113 -66.40 -28.26 37.75
C VAL A 113 -66.11 -29.70 38.11
N THR A 114 -66.74 -30.69 37.46
CA THR A 114 -66.49 -32.10 37.74
C THR A 114 -65.05 -32.51 37.44
N THR A 115 -64.49 -32.06 36.31
CA THR A 115 -63.09 -32.32 35.95
C THR A 115 -62.14 -31.67 36.95
N LEU A 116 -62.41 -30.42 37.36
CA LEU A 116 -61.61 -29.74 38.38
C LEU A 116 -61.75 -30.37 39.77
N GLU A 117 -62.94 -30.79 40.18
CA GLU A 117 -63.16 -31.46 41.46
C GLU A 117 -62.48 -32.83 41.49
N THR A 118 -62.48 -33.56 40.39
CA THR A 118 -61.77 -34.85 40.29
C THR A 118 -60.26 -34.66 40.51
N ILE A 119 -59.71 -33.55 40.03
CA ILE A 119 -58.26 -33.31 40.05
C ILE A 119 -57.85 -32.52 41.31
N HIS A 120 -58.69 -31.62 41.81
CA HIS A 120 -58.46 -30.69 42.92
C HIS A 120 -59.68 -30.66 43.87
N GLN A 121 -59.93 -31.79 44.55
CA GLN A 121 -61.08 -31.97 45.46
C GLN A 121 -61.17 -30.86 46.53
N ASP A 122 -60.05 -30.40 47.08
CA ASP A 122 -60.04 -29.44 48.18
C ASP A 122 -60.32 -27.99 47.75
N ALA A 123 -60.03 -27.63 46.49
CA ALA A 123 -60.07 -26.24 46.04
C ALA A 123 -61.50 -25.73 45.82
N LEU A 124 -62.40 -26.61 45.37
CA LEU A 124 -63.80 -26.28 45.05
C LEU A 124 -64.78 -26.70 46.16
N ALA A 125 -64.36 -27.56 47.10
CA ALA A 125 -65.21 -28.10 48.17
C ALA A 125 -65.80 -27.04 49.12
N ARG A 126 -65.23 -25.83 49.18
CA ARG A 126 -65.70 -24.74 50.05
C ARG A 126 -66.82 -23.88 49.45
N LYS A 127 -67.27 -24.17 48.23
CA LYS A 127 -68.32 -23.40 47.54
C LYS A 127 -69.57 -24.25 47.39
N GLU A 128 -70.71 -23.73 47.84
CA GLU A 128 -71.96 -24.50 47.87
C GLU A 128 -72.71 -24.48 46.54
N THR A 129 -72.56 -23.42 45.74
CA THR A 129 -73.27 -23.28 44.46
C THR A 129 -72.37 -23.59 43.26
N MET A 130 -72.95 -24.21 42.22
CA MET A 130 -72.24 -24.57 40.98
C MET A 130 -71.58 -23.34 40.33
N GLU A 131 -72.25 -22.18 40.36
CA GLU A 131 -71.73 -20.94 39.78
C GLU A 131 -70.45 -20.47 40.48
N GLN A 132 -70.40 -20.54 41.81
CA GLN A 132 -69.22 -20.17 42.58
C GLN A 132 -68.05 -21.13 42.34
N LYS A 133 -68.34 -22.42 42.15
CA LYS A 133 -67.33 -23.43 41.79
C LYS A 133 -66.73 -23.15 40.41
N VAL A 134 -67.55 -22.78 39.43
CA VAL A 134 -67.08 -22.40 38.09
C VAL A 134 -66.15 -21.19 38.15
N HIS A 135 -66.54 -20.12 38.85
CA HIS A 135 -65.73 -18.91 38.94
C HIS A 135 -64.37 -19.16 39.61
N GLU A 136 -64.35 -19.88 40.73
CA GLU A 136 -63.09 -20.19 41.41
C GLU A 136 -62.23 -21.16 40.59
N GLY A 137 -62.86 -22.10 39.87
CA GLY A 137 -62.19 -23.00 38.95
C GLY A 137 -61.48 -22.28 37.80
N ILE A 138 -62.17 -21.34 37.15
CA ILE A 138 -61.58 -20.49 36.09
C ILE A 138 -60.44 -19.65 36.65
N ARG A 139 -60.64 -19.04 37.83
CA ARG A 139 -59.60 -18.22 38.47
C ARG A 139 -58.34 -19.01 38.78
N LEU A 140 -58.49 -20.26 39.23
CA LEU A 140 -57.37 -21.15 39.50
C LEU A 140 -56.59 -21.47 38.22
N LEU A 141 -57.30 -21.87 37.16
CA LEU A 141 -56.68 -22.20 35.88
C LEU A 141 -55.96 -20.99 35.24
N GLU A 142 -56.53 -19.78 35.36
CA GLU A 142 -55.90 -18.55 34.90
C GLU A 142 -54.58 -18.22 35.62
N LEU A 143 -54.54 -18.42 36.94
CA LEU A 143 -53.33 -18.22 37.74
C LEU A 143 -52.25 -19.22 37.35
N THR A 144 -52.64 -20.48 37.15
CA THR A 144 -51.75 -21.52 36.67
C THR A 144 -51.15 -21.14 35.31
N LEU A 145 -51.98 -20.78 34.34
CA LEU A 145 -51.57 -20.46 32.97
C LEU A 145 -50.60 -19.25 32.90
N ALA A 146 -50.82 -18.23 33.73
CA ALA A 146 -49.92 -17.07 33.81
C ALA A 146 -48.53 -17.40 34.37
N ASP A 147 -48.45 -18.33 35.34
CA ASP A 147 -47.15 -18.78 35.89
C ASP A 147 -46.32 -19.53 34.84
N PHE A 148 -46.96 -20.33 33.98
CA PHE A 148 -46.31 -21.01 32.88
C PHE A 148 -45.66 -20.06 31.88
N GLU A 149 -46.39 -19.04 31.44
CA GLU A 149 -45.89 -18.05 30.47
C GLU A 149 -44.65 -17.34 31.01
N ALA A 150 -44.67 -16.91 32.29
CA ALA A 150 -43.54 -16.23 32.91
C ALA A 150 -42.25 -17.08 32.93
N ARG A 151 -42.39 -18.38 33.21
CA ARG A 151 -41.26 -19.32 33.23
C ARG A 151 -40.69 -19.58 31.83
N ALA A 152 -41.55 -19.72 30.82
CA ALA A 152 -41.12 -19.90 29.42
C ALA A 152 -40.22 -18.74 28.96
N TYR A 153 -40.59 -17.50 29.28
CA TYR A 153 -39.79 -16.32 28.93
C TYR A 153 -38.44 -16.26 29.65
N ALA A 154 -38.37 -16.63 30.93
CA ALA A 154 -37.15 -16.57 31.71
C ALA A 154 -36.05 -17.52 31.19
N MET A 155 -36.43 -18.73 30.75
CA MET A 155 -35.47 -19.72 30.25
C MET A 155 -34.77 -19.29 28.95
N ARG A 156 -35.50 -18.65 28.02
CA ARG A 156 -34.93 -18.17 26.75
C ARG A 156 -33.82 -17.16 26.96
N ASP A 157 -34.03 -16.21 27.87
CA ASP A 157 -33.10 -15.11 28.12
C ASP A 157 -31.82 -15.57 28.84
N ALA A 158 -31.89 -16.66 29.61
CA ALA A 158 -30.72 -17.29 30.21
C ALA A 158 -29.87 -18.04 29.16
N GLY A 159 -30.49 -18.84 28.29
CA GLY A 159 -29.78 -19.63 27.28
C GLY A 159 -29.02 -18.78 26.25
N VAL A 160 -29.64 -17.71 25.76
CA VAL A 160 -29.02 -16.81 24.76
C VAL A 160 -27.78 -16.09 25.32
N ARG A 161 -27.80 -15.71 26.59
CA ARG A 161 -26.66 -15.03 27.24
C ARG A 161 -25.46 -15.96 27.45
N ALA A 162 -25.69 -17.21 27.86
CA ALA A 162 -24.61 -18.18 28.06
C ALA A 162 -23.86 -18.47 26.74
N VAL A 163 -24.61 -18.73 25.66
CA VAL A 163 -24.02 -19.00 24.33
C VAL A 163 -23.22 -17.81 23.81
N ALA A 164 -23.72 -16.58 24.01
CA ALA A 164 -23.01 -15.38 23.58
C ALA A 164 -21.68 -15.16 24.35
N HIS A 165 -21.67 -15.46 25.65
CA HIS A 165 -20.47 -15.34 26.49
C HIS A 165 -19.39 -16.36 26.08
N ASP A 166 -19.77 -17.63 25.91
CA ASP A 166 -18.83 -18.70 25.52
C ASP A 166 -18.21 -18.46 24.14
N ILE A 167 -18.99 -17.98 23.16
CA ILE A 167 -18.46 -17.64 21.82
C ILE A 167 -17.49 -16.47 21.90
N TYR A 168 -17.78 -15.46 22.72
CA TYR A 168 -16.92 -14.28 22.86
C TYR A 168 -15.56 -14.64 23.48
N ASP A 169 -15.56 -15.37 24.59
CA ASP A 169 -14.33 -15.73 25.31
C ASP A 169 -13.45 -16.71 24.51
N GLU A 170 -14.05 -17.74 23.91
CA GLU A 170 -13.32 -18.71 23.10
C GLU A 170 -12.74 -18.05 21.83
N GLY A 171 -13.50 -17.13 21.21
CA GLY A 171 -13.04 -16.33 20.09
C GLY A 171 -11.84 -15.45 20.45
N HIS A 172 -11.90 -14.77 21.60
CA HIS A 172 -10.82 -13.92 22.08
C HIS A 172 -9.56 -14.72 22.40
N ARG A 173 -9.69 -15.89 23.03
CA ARG A 173 -8.57 -16.77 23.39
C ARG A 173 -7.85 -17.29 22.16
N ARG A 174 -8.60 -17.82 21.18
CA ARG A 174 -8.02 -18.30 19.91
C ARG A 174 -7.32 -17.19 19.14
N MET A 175 -7.90 -16.00 19.10
CA MET A 175 -7.27 -14.84 18.45
C MET A 175 -5.96 -14.45 19.15
N HIS A 176 -5.94 -14.45 20.48
CA HIS A 176 -4.74 -14.15 21.26
C HIS A 176 -3.63 -15.19 21.01
N ASP A 177 -3.96 -16.47 21.09
CA ASP A 177 -3.00 -17.57 20.86
C ASP A 177 -2.47 -17.56 19.42
N ALA A 178 -3.33 -17.31 18.43
CA ALA A 178 -2.91 -17.14 17.04
C ALA A 178 -1.95 -15.95 16.87
N LYS A 179 -2.21 -14.84 17.55
CA LYS A 179 -1.35 -13.64 17.53
C LYS A 179 0.00 -13.91 18.18
N VAL A 180 0.04 -14.61 19.31
CA VAL A 180 1.30 -14.99 19.99
C VAL A 180 2.13 -15.91 19.10
N LYS A 181 1.51 -16.96 18.56
CA LYS A 181 2.20 -17.90 17.66
C LYS A 181 2.72 -17.22 16.39
N ALA A 182 1.94 -16.30 15.80
CA ALA A 182 2.39 -15.52 14.65
C ALA A 182 3.59 -14.62 14.99
N LYS A 183 3.60 -13.99 16.17
CA LYS A 183 4.71 -13.16 16.64
C LYS A 183 5.98 -13.99 16.87
N GLU A 184 5.84 -15.19 17.43
CA GLU A 184 6.95 -16.12 17.66
C GLU A 184 7.58 -16.59 16.35
N VAL A 185 6.76 -17.08 15.41
CA VAL A 185 7.22 -17.52 14.08
C VAL A 185 7.89 -16.37 13.32
N MET A 186 7.33 -15.16 13.39
CA MET A 186 7.93 -13.96 12.77
C MET A 186 9.26 -13.59 13.45
N GLY A 187 9.35 -13.71 14.76
CA GLY A 187 10.57 -13.47 15.54
C GLY A 187 11.69 -14.45 15.17
N GLU A 188 11.38 -15.75 15.08
CA GLU A 188 12.34 -16.76 14.63
C GLU A 188 12.81 -16.52 13.19
N GLY A 189 11.89 -16.14 12.29
CA GLY A 189 12.22 -15.78 10.91
C GLY A 189 13.17 -14.59 10.84
N LEU A 190 12.92 -13.55 11.64
CA LEU A 190 13.76 -12.36 11.73
C LEU A 190 15.15 -12.67 12.31
N GLU A 191 15.22 -13.51 13.35
CA GLU A 191 16.50 -13.94 13.94
C GLU A 191 17.33 -14.78 12.96
N LYS A 192 16.71 -15.75 12.26
CA LYS A 192 17.39 -16.54 11.23
C LYS A 192 17.93 -15.65 10.12
N ALA A 193 17.13 -14.70 9.65
CA ALA A 193 17.56 -13.72 8.64
C ALA A 193 18.73 -12.85 9.15
N ARG A 194 18.69 -12.42 10.41
CA ARG A 194 19.78 -11.65 11.03
C ARG A 194 21.08 -12.47 11.15
N ARG A 195 21.01 -13.72 11.62
CA ARG A 195 22.19 -14.60 11.71
C ARG A 195 22.78 -14.90 10.34
N ALA A 196 21.95 -15.14 9.33
CA ALA A 196 22.40 -15.32 7.96
C ALA A 196 23.12 -14.05 7.44
N LYS A 197 22.57 -12.86 7.70
CA LYS A 197 23.19 -11.58 7.35
C LYS A 197 24.53 -11.37 8.05
N ASP A 198 24.61 -11.66 9.35
CA ASP A 198 25.85 -11.50 10.14
C ASP A 198 26.93 -12.49 9.65
N SER A 199 26.56 -13.74 9.37
CA SER A 199 27.47 -14.75 8.79
C SER A 199 28.00 -14.34 7.42
N MET A 200 27.13 -13.81 6.54
CA MET A 200 27.55 -13.30 5.23
C MET A 200 28.51 -12.12 5.39
N LYS A 201 28.22 -11.19 6.32
CA LYS A 201 29.08 -10.04 6.58
C LYS A 201 30.49 -10.48 6.99
N THR A 202 30.60 -11.42 7.93
CA THR A 202 31.90 -11.95 8.36
C THR A 202 32.63 -12.64 7.20
N SER A 203 31.94 -13.44 6.38
CA SER A 203 32.53 -14.06 5.19
C SER A 203 33.10 -13.03 4.21
N VAL A 204 32.40 -11.92 3.99
CA VAL A 204 32.87 -10.82 3.13
C VAL A 204 34.09 -10.13 3.73
N GLU A 205 34.09 -9.84 5.03
CA GLU A 205 35.24 -9.25 5.73
C GLU A 205 36.51 -10.12 5.59
N HIS A 206 36.38 -11.45 5.74
CA HIS A 206 37.50 -12.37 5.49
C HIS A 206 37.98 -12.35 4.03
N ALA A 207 37.05 -12.33 3.06
CA ALA A 207 37.40 -12.26 1.64
C ALA A 207 38.11 -10.95 1.28
N VAL A 208 37.71 -9.82 1.90
CA VAL A 208 38.38 -8.52 1.72
C VAL A 208 39.83 -8.56 2.19
N VAL A 209 40.08 -9.11 3.39
CA VAL A 209 41.45 -9.25 3.93
C VAL A 209 42.32 -10.12 3.00
N HIS A 210 41.77 -11.24 2.52
CA HIS A 210 42.47 -12.10 1.57
C HIS A 210 42.78 -11.37 0.25
N ALA A 211 41.80 -10.67 -0.33
CA ALA A 211 41.99 -9.91 -1.57
C ALA A 211 43.05 -8.80 -1.43
N LEU A 212 43.09 -8.09 -0.30
CA LEU A 212 44.13 -7.09 0.01
C LEU A 212 45.52 -7.72 0.08
N ALA A 213 45.66 -8.88 0.72
CA ALA A 213 46.93 -9.59 0.79
C ALA A 213 47.43 -9.99 -0.60
N ARG A 214 46.53 -10.51 -1.45
CA ARG A 214 46.84 -10.88 -2.86
C ARG A 214 47.24 -9.67 -3.69
N ALA A 215 46.53 -8.54 -3.53
CA ALA A 215 46.85 -7.29 -4.22
C ALA A 215 48.21 -6.72 -3.79
N LYS A 216 48.57 -6.85 -2.51
CA LYS A 216 49.88 -6.44 -2.01
C LYS A 216 51.03 -7.30 -2.56
N GLU A 217 50.78 -8.59 -2.80
CA GLU A 217 51.79 -9.53 -3.33
C GLU A 217 51.96 -9.42 -4.85
N HIS A 218 50.86 -9.29 -5.59
CA HIS A 218 50.84 -9.41 -7.05
C HIS A 218 50.47 -8.11 -7.79
N GLY A 219 50.05 -7.07 -7.08
CA GLY A 219 49.50 -5.84 -7.65
C GLY A 219 48.06 -6.05 -8.12
N LEU A 220 47.88 -6.44 -9.39
CA LEU A 220 46.55 -6.70 -9.96
C LEU A 220 46.09 -8.11 -9.64
N ILE A 221 44.83 -8.24 -9.21
CA ILE A 221 44.22 -9.53 -8.83
C ILE A 221 43.25 -10.03 -9.89
N LYS A 222 42.86 -11.31 -9.77
CA LYS A 222 41.90 -11.96 -10.66
C LYS A 222 40.47 -11.82 -10.13
N TYR A 223 39.50 -12.10 -10.99
CA TYR A 223 38.07 -12.13 -10.61
C TYR A 223 37.78 -13.07 -9.44
N GLU A 224 38.44 -14.23 -9.42
CA GLU A 224 38.31 -15.25 -8.37
C GLU A 224 38.83 -14.81 -7.00
N ASP A 225 39.74 -13.82 -6.96
CA ASP A 225 40.32 -13.29 -5.73
C ASP A 225 39.43 -12.20 -5.10
N LEU A 226 38.50 -11.60 -5.86
CA LEU A 226 37.67 -10.49 -5.38
C LEU A 226 36.64 -10.95 -4.35
N PRO A 227 36.26 -10.12 -3.37
CA PRO A 227 35.09 -10.37 -2.54
C PRO A 227 33.80 -10.25 -3.35
N GLU A 228 32.74 -10.97 -2.96
CA GLU A 228 31.48 -11.06 -3.70
C GLU A 228 30.90 -9.69 -4.13
N PRO A 229 30.85 -8.62 -3.30
CA PRO A 229 30.28 -7.34 -3.71
C PRO A 229 31.02 -6.64 -4.86
N TRP A 230 32.29 -6.97 -5.12
CA TRP A 230 33.11 -6.39 -6.21
C TRP A 230 33.07 -7.24 -7.48
N ARG A 231 32.47 -8.44 -7.45
CA ARG A 231 32.37 -9.37 -8.59
C ARG A 231 31.23 -8.98 -9.54
N VAL A 232 31.42 -7.91 -10.30
CA VAL A 232 30.36 -7.35 -11.18
C VAL A 232 30.21 -8.09 -12.51
N ASN A 233 31.32 -8.47 -13.17
CA ASN A 233 31.31 -9.08 -14.51
C ASN A 233 32.18 -10.35 -14.55
N PRO A 234 31.59 -11.56 -14.59
CA PRO A 234 32.34 -12.82 -14.58
C PRO A 234 33.15 -13.09 -15.86
N HIS A 235 32.96 -12.31 -16.92
CA HIS A 235 33.67 -12.48 -18.18
C HIS A 235 35.01 -11.71 -18.24
N ILE A 236 35.24 -10.81 -17.26
CA ILE A 236 36.49 -10.10 -17.08
C ILE A 236 37.30 -10.85 -16.02
N LEU A 237 38.42 -11.45 -16.39
CA LEU A 237 39.08 -12.47 -15.58
C LEU A 237 40.26 -11.95 -14.76
N LYS A 238 40.94 -10.89 -15.21
CA LYS A 238 42.13 -10.31 -14.57
C LYS A 238 42.18 -8.79 -14.71
N GLY A 239 43.15 -8.18 -14.05
CA GLY A 239 43.44 -6.75 -14.15
C GLY A 239 42.73 -5.90 -13.10
N TYR A 240 42.14 -6.53 -12.07
CA TYR A 240 41.43 -5.84 -11.01
C TYR A 240 42.38 -5.16 -10.02
N ARG A 241 42.04 -3.93 -9.66
CA ARG A 241 42.67 -3.17 -8.59
C ARG A 241 41.92 -3.42 -7.28
N PHE A 242 42.65 -3.49 -6.16
CA PHE A 242 42.03 -3.59 -4.84
C PHE A 242 42.92 -2.90 -3.81
N HIS A 243 42.41 -1.86 -3.16
CA HIS A 243 43.20 -0.97 -2.31
C HIS A 243 42.49 -0.69 -0.98
N GLU A 244 43.27 -0.51 0.08
CA GLU A 244 42.78 -0.07 1.38
C GLU A 244 42.70 1.46 1.43
N ASP A 245 43.72 2.15 0.91
CA ASP A 245 43.83 3.59 0.96
C ASP A 245 43.20 4.29 -0.26
N LYS A 246 42.59 5.46 0.01
CA LYS A 246 41.96 6.30 -1.03
C LYS A 246 42.98 6.90 -1.97
N LEU A 247 44.17 7.23 -1.47
CA LEU A 247 45.24 7.79 -2.28
C LEU A 247 45.75 6.77 -3.29
N ASP A 248 45.86 5.50 -2.92
CA ASP A 248 46.25 4.43 -3.85
C ASP A 248 45.21 4.25 -4.96
N CYS A 249 43.92 4.37 -4.65
CA CYS A 249 42.87 4.40 -5.68
C CYS A 249 43.10 5.52 -6.70
N ILE A 250 43.43 6.73 -6.25
CA ILE A 250 43.69 7.88 -7.12
C ILE A 250 44.99 7.70 -7.92
N LEU A 251 46.07 7.29 -7.27
CA LEU A 251 47.36 7.08 -7.93
C LEU A 251 47.31 5.94 -8.95
N SER A 252 46.46 4.94 -8.72
CA SER A 252 46.30 3.81 -9.63
C SER A 252 45.67 4.17 -10.99
N VAL A 253 45.13 5.39 -11.15
CA VAL A 253 44.65 5.92 -12.46
C VAL A 253 45.75 5.92 -13.52
N PHE A 254 47.01 6.10 -13.08
CA PHE A 254 48.18 6.12 -13.97
C PHE A 254 48.73 4.72 -14.28
N ASN A 255 48.19 3.67 -13.65
CA ASN A 255 48.56 2.28 -13.90
C ASN A 255 47.55 1.61 -14.85
N ILE A 256 48.02 0.61 -15.60
CA ILE A 256 47.15 -0.19 -16.47
C ILE A 256 46.35 -1.18 -15.62
N SER A 257 45.04 -1.15 -15.76
CA SER A 257 44.06 -2.00 -15.08
C SER A 257 42.85 -2.20 -15.99
N ASN A 258 41.94 -3.09 -15.59
CA ASN A 258 40.66 -3.30 -16.28
C ASN A 258 39.74 -2.06 -16.28
N GLU A 259 40.01 -1.08 -15.42
CA GLU A 259 39.27 0.17 -15.32
C GLU A 259 39.93 1.34 -16.05
N SER A 260 41.17 1.18 -16.54
CA SER A 260 41.93 2.30 -17.13
C SER A 260 41.21 2.93 -18.32
N PHE A 261 40.63 2.14 -19.22
CA PHE A 261 39.86 2.69 -20.34
C PHE A 261 38.61 3.44 -19.85
N ASN A 262 37.89 2.90 -18.86
CA ASN A 262 36.70 3.53 -18.30
C ASN A 262 37.02 4.89 -17.67
N ILE A 263 38.12 4.99 -16.92
CA ILE A 263 38.57 6.25 -16.32
C ILE A 263 38.97 7.26 -17.40
N TRP A 264 39.86 6.87 -18.31
CA TRP A 264 40.45 7.81 -19.27
C TRP A 264 39.48 8.22 -20.39
N SER A 265 38.58 7.34 -20.82
CA SER A 265 37.59 7.69 -21.86
C SER A 265 36.66 8.82 -21.42
N HIS A 266 36.15 8.79 -20.18
CA HIS A 266 35.34 9.88 -19.64
C HIS A 266 36.17 11.09 -19.16
N ALA A 267 37.39 10.91 -18.66
CA ALA A 267 38.28 12.03 -18.34
C ALA A 267 38.67 12.85 -19.59
N ILE A 268 39.01 12.18 -20.70
CA ILE A 268 39.26 12.82 -21.99
C ILE A 268 37.96 13.41 -22.54
N GLY A 269 36.85 12.67 -22.43
CA GLY A 269 35.52 13.16 -22.78
C GLY A 269 35.17 14.47 -22.08
N LEU A 270 35.53 14.62 -20.80
CA LEU A 270 35.31 15.85 -20.04
C LEU A 270 36.07 17.02 -20.67
N VAL A 271 37.35 16.83 -21.03
CA VAL A 271 38.15 17.87 -21.68
C VAL A 271 37.55 18.27 -23.03
N ILE A 272 37.06 17.30 -23.81
CA ILE A 272 36.36 17.56 -25.08
C ILE A 272 35.09 18.38 -24.84
N VAL A 273 34.23 17.97 -23.90
CA VAL A 273 32.97 18.68 -23.62
C VAL A 273 33.22 20.07 -23.04
N LEU A 274 34.24 20.26 -22.19
CA LEU A 274 34.65 21.58 -21.70
C LEU A 274 35.13 22.48 -22.84
N SER A 275 35.92 21.93 -23.78
CA SER A 275 36.37 22.67 -24.96
C SER A 275 35.19 23.11 -25.81
N ILE A 276 34.17 22.25 -25.96
CA ILE A 276 32.95 22.61 -26.66
C ILE A 276 32.18 23.69 -25.90
N ALA A 277 31.97 23.52 -24.59
CA ALA A 277 31.18 24.45 -23.78
C ALA A 277 31.78 25.86 -23.72
N PHE A 278 33.11 25.97 -23.60
CA PHE A 278 33.79 27.25 -23.37
C PHE A 278 34.41 27.88 -24.62
N TYR A 279 34.63 27.12 -25.69
CA TYR A 279 35.24 27.64 -26.92
C TYR A 279 34.33 27.48 -28.15
N PHE A 280 33.94 26.26 -28.52
CA PHE A 280 33.20 26.03 -29.77
C PHE A 280 31.75 26.51 -29.73
N TYR A 281 31.05 26.34 -28.60
CA TYR A 281 29.67 26.80 -28.49
C TYR A 281 29.56 28.33 -28.47
N PRO A 282 30.35 29.08 -27.67
CA PRO A 282 30.32 30.55 -27.69
C PRO A 282 30.73 31.18 -29.03
N THR A 283 31.54 30.49 -29.84
CA THR A 283 31.93 30.94 -31.18
C THR A 283 30.93 30.55 -32.27
N SER A 284 29.89 29.78 -31.94
CA SER A 284 28.89 29.35 -32.90
C SER A 284 27.89 30.46 -33.26
N VAL A 285 27.37 30.42 -34.49
CA VAL A 285 26.35 31.37 -34.97
C VAL A 285 25.10 31.33 -34.08
N ASN A 286 24.72 30.15 -33.61
CA ASN A 286 23.58 29.99 -32.70
C ASN A 286 23.76 30.79 -31.41
N PHE A 287 24.94 30.79 -30.80
CA PHE A 287 25.20 31.54 -29.58
C PHE A 287 24.99 33.04 -29.76
N SER A 288 25.34 33.58 -30.94
CA SER A 288 25.12 35.00 -31.25
C SER A 288 23.65 35.40 -31.39
N MET A 289 22.78 34.43 -31.75
CA MET A 289 21.33 34.63 -31.88
C MET A 289 20.56 34.28 -30.62
N SER A 290 21.17 33.50 -29.72
CA SER A 290 20.57 33.02 -28.48
C SER A 290 20.24 34.15 -27.50
N SER A 291 19.05 34.09 -26.90
CA SER A 291 18.71 34.88 -25.72
C SER A 291 19.45 34.36 -24.48
N LYS A 292 19.36 35.11 -23.37
CA LYS A 292 19.91 34.67 -22.08
C LYS A 292 19.30 33.34 -21.61
N SER A 293 18.02 33.11 -21.90
CA SER A 293 17.33 31.86 -21.56
C SER A 293 17.86 30.69 -22.39
N ASP A 294 18.08 30.89 -23.69
CA ASP A 294 18.65 29.87 -24.58
C ASP A 294 20.06 29.45 -24.12
N ILE A 295 20.89 30.44 -23.78
CA ILE A 295 22.23 30.22 -23.22
C ILE A 295 22.14 29.46 -21.91
N PHE A 296 21.19 29.78 -21.04
CA PHE A 296 20.99 29.09 -19.77
C PHE A 296 20.60 27.62 -19.96
N ILE A 297 19.67 27.31 -20.87
CA ILE A 297 19.29 25.91 -21.18
C ILE A 297 20.49 25.13 -21.70
N ALA A 298 21.24 25.68 -22.65
CA ALA A 298 22.45 25.03 -23.17
C ALA A 298 23.52 24.84 -22.08
N ALA A 299 23.70 25.83 -21.19
CA ALA A 299 24.62 25.75 -20.07
C ALA A 299 24.22 24.64 -19.08
N MET A 300 22.93 24.45 -18.81
CA MET A 300 22.46 23.33 -17.98
C MET A 300 22.79 21.97 -18.61
N PHE A 301 22.64 21.82 -19.92
CA PHE A 301 23.05 20.60 -20.63
C PHE A 301 24.55 20.36 -20.49
N PHE A 302 25.39 21.35 -20.77
CA PHE A 302 26.85 21.22 -20.63
C PHE A 302 27.27 20.92 -19.20
N PHE A 303 26.67 21.59 -18.20
CA PHE A 303 26.91 21.31 -16.79
C PHE A 303 26.56 19.86 -16.46
N ALA A 304 25.38 19.38 -16.87
CA ALA A 304 24.95 18.01 -16.62
C ALA A 304 25.86 16.98 -17.31
N ALA A 305 26.30 17.26 -18.55
CA ALA A 305 27.25 16.43 -19.28
C ALA A 305 28.61 16.36 -18.59
N CYS A 306 29.19 17.51 -18.21
CA CYS A 306 30.46 17.55 -17.48
C CYS A 306 30.34 16.83 -16.13
N LYS A 307 29.26 17.08 -15.37
CA LYS A 307 28.98 16.41 -14.11
C LYS A 307 28.91 14.90 -14.30
N CYS A 308 28.21 14.41 -15.32
CA CYS A 308 28.11 12.98 -15.62
C CYS A 308 29.49 12.35 -15.82
N LEU A 309 30.34 12.98 -16.64
CA LEU A 309 31.70 12.48 -16.93
C LEU A 309 32.60 12.52 -15.69
N VAL A 310 32.51 13.58 -14.87
CA VAL A 310 33.23 13.67 -13.58
C VAL A 310 32.77 12.58 -12.62
N CYS A 311 31.45 12.43 -12.41
CA CYS A 311 30.88 11.42 -11.53
C CYS A 311 31.32 10.00 -11.93
N SER A 312 31.29 9.70 -13.22
CA SER A 312 31.73 8.41 -13.74
C SER A 312 33.23 8.18 -13.56
N THR A 313 34.06 9.19 -13.83
CA THR A 313 35.52 9.13 -13.61
C THR A 313 35.83 8.89 -12.13
N MET A 314 35.13 9.57 -11.22
CA MET A 314 35.27 9.38 -9.77
C MET A 314 34.88 7.96 -9.34
N TRP A 315 33.76 7.43 -9.86
CA TRP A 315 33.31 6.07 -9.58
C TRP A 315 34.34 5.04 -10.00
N HIS A 316 34.79 5.08 -11.26
CA HIS A 316 35.77 4.12 -11.76
C HIS A 316 37.14 4.29 -11.11
N THR A 317 37.51 5.49 -10.66
CA THR A 317 38.74 5.69 -9.87
C THR A 317 38.64 4.98 -8.52
N MET A 318 37.49 5.13 -7.84
CA MET A 318 37.27 4.66 -6.47
C MET A 318 36.70 3.24 -6.38
N SER A 319 36.37 2.59 -7.50
CA SER A 319 35.75 1.25 -7.51
C SER A 319 36.65 0.16 -6.90
N SER A 320 37.96 0.42 -6.78
CA SER A 320 38.93 -0.49 -6.16
C SER A 320 39.01 -0.41 -4.63
N ILE A 321 38.29 0.51 -3.98
CA ILE A 321 38.36 0.67 -2.52
C ILE A 321 37.76 -0.55 -1.81
N SER A 322 38.44 -1.05 -0.78
CA SER A 322 38.01 -2.21 0.02
C SER A 322 36.83 -1.92 0.95
N GLU A 323 36.56 -0.64 1.25
CA GLU A 323 35.42 -0.24 2.06
C GLU A 323 34.12 -0.26 1.22
N GLN A 324 33.32 -1.32 1.38
CA GLN A 324 32.07 -1.54 0.61
C GLN A 324 31.13 -0.33 0.63
N LYS A 325 30.90 0.27 1.80
CA LYS A 325 29.99 1.43 1.93
C LYS A 325 30.47 2.64 1.13
N LEU A 326 31.78 2.84 1.05
CA LEU A 326 32.36 3.93 0.30
C LEU A 326 32.29 3.66 -1.20
N MET A 327 32.60 2.43 -1.62
CA MET A 327 32.38 1.97 -3.00
C MET A 327 30.92 2.22 -3.43
N GLU A 328 29.94 1.70 -2.69
CA GLU A 328 28.52 1.86 -3.01
C GLU A 328 28.09 3.34 -3.11
N ARG A 329 28.65 4.24 -2.30
CA ARG A 329 28.38 5.69 -2.40
C ARG A 329 28.90 6.28 -3.71
N PHE A 330 30.09 5.89 -4.16
CA PHE A 330 30.60 6.36 -5.45
C PHE A 330 29.79 5.79 -6.62
N ALA A 331 29.23 4.58 -6.51
CA ALA A 331 28.28 4.07 -7.49
C ALA A 331 27.02 4.94 -7.57
N CYS A 332 26.46 5.36 -6.42
CA CYS A 332 25.34 6.29 -6.36
C CYS A 332 25.68 7.64 -7.04
N VAL A 333 26.91 8.16 -6.83
CA VAL A 333 27.38 9.39 -7.48
C VAL A 333 27.32 9.26 -9.01
N ASP A 334 27.77 8.14 -9.57
CA ASP A 334 27.69 7.89 -11.02
C ASP A 334 26.24 7.85 -11.52
N TYR A 335 25.35 7.14 -10.82
CA TYR A 335 23.93 7.10 -11.16
C TYR A 335 23.28 8.48 -11.17
N THR A 336 23.64 9.37 -10.23
CA THR A 336 23.16 10.76 -10.28
C THR A 336 23.71 11.54 -11.48
N GLY A 337 24.89 11.19 -11.98
CA GLY A 337 25.48 11.73 -13.21
C GLY A 337 24.57 11.48 -14.39
N ILE A 338 24.24 10.21 -14.60
CA ILE A 338 23.38 9.74 -15.69
C ILE A 338 21.98 10.35 -15.57
N SER A 339 21.37 10.33 -14.38
CA SER A 339 20.03 10.90 -14.15
C SER A 339 19.94 12.37 -14.59
N LEU A 340 20.91 13.20 -14.18
CA LEU A 340 20.89 14.61 -14.49
C LEU A 340 21.15 14.88 -15.99
N LEU A 341 22.06 14.12 -16.62
CA LEU A 341 22.34 14.23 -18.04
C LEU A 341 21.11 13.90 -18.90
N VAL A 342 20.40 12.81 -18.56
CA VAL A 342 19.16 12.42 -19.27
C VAL A 342 18.10 13.51 -19.12
N ALA A 343 17.86 14.00 -17.89
CA ALA A 343 16.89 15.05 -17.64
C ALA A 343 17.22 16.34 -18.41
N ALA A 344 18.48 16.80 -18.37
CA ALA A 344 18.90 18.01 -19.07
C ALA A 344 18.80 17.88 -20.60
N SER A 345 19.07 16.69 -21.15
CA SER A 345 18.93 16.41 -22.59
C SER A 345 17.46 16.45 -23.04
N ILE A 346 16.56 15.85 -22.24
CA ILE A 346 15.11 15.90 -22.49
C ILE A 346 14.62 17.33 -22.38
N MET A 347 14.98 18.05 -21.31
CA MET A 347 14.56 19.45 -21.10
C MET A 347 15.00 20.37 -22.25
N THR A 348 16.20 20.19 -22.79
CA THR A 348 16.70 20.98 -23.94
C THR A 348 15.86 20.72 -25.19
N THR A 349 15.45 19.47 -25.40
CA THR A 349 14.58 19.07 -26.51
C THR A 349 13.16 19.64 -26.32
N GLU A 350 12.59 19.54 -25.12
CA GLU A 350 11.27 20.08 -24.77
C GLU A 350 11.21 21.60 -24.91
N TYR A 351 12.26 22.30 -24.43
CA TYR A 351 12.38 23.74 -24.50
C TYR A 351 12.30 24.26 -25.95
N THR A 352 13.03 23.60 -26.86
CA THR A 352 13.07 23.97 -28.27
C THR A 352 11.83 23.49 -29.04
N ALA A 353 11.27 22.32 -28.70
CA ALA A 353 10.03 21.80 -29.27
C ALA A 353 8.85 22.76 -29.03
N PHE A 354 8.72 23.27 -27.80
CA PHE A 354 7.65 24.16 -27.38
C PHE A 354 8.14 25.61 -27.23
N TYR A 355 9.10 26.02 -28.06
CA TYR A 355 9.74 27.34 -27.95
C TYR A 355 8.75 28.51 -27.92
N CYS A 356 7.70 28.43 -28.75
CA CYS A 356 6.64 29.44 -28.87
C CYS A 356 5.38 29.10 -28.05
N GLU A 357 5.39 28.02 -27.27
CA GLU A 357 4.22 27.47 -26.56
C GLU A 357 4.51 27.39 -25.05
N PRO A 358 4.45 28.52 -24.31
CA PRO A 358 4.96 28.60 -22.94
C PRO A 358 4.28 27.63 -21.97
N VAL A 359 2.95 27.42 -22.10
CA VAL A 359 2.20 26.53 -21.21
C VAL A 359 2.70 25.09 -21.33
N SER A 360 2.74 24.53 -22.55
CA SER A 360 3.23 23.17 -22.76
C SER A 360 4.70 23.04 -22.39
N ARG A 361 5.53 24.03 -22.75
CA ARG A 361 6.94 24.07 -22.37
C ARG A 361 7.15 23.93 -20.86
N TYR A 362 6.47 24.75 -20.05
CA TYR A 362 6.62 24.71 -18.59
C TYR A 362 6.08 23.42 -17.96
N ILE A 363 4.98 22.86 -18.48
CA ILE A 363 4.43 21.59 -17.99
C ILE A 363 5.42 20.44 -18.21
N TYR A 364 5.94 20.29 -19.43
CA TYR A 364 6.86 19.19 -19.75
C TYR A 364 8.21 19.37 -19.05
N MET A 365 8.81 20.55 -19.15
CA MET A 365 10.09 20.82 -18.48
C MET A 365 9.98 20.71 -16.96
N GLY A 366 8.87 21.17 -16.36
CA GLY A 366 8.62 21.04 -14.93
C GLY A 366 8.49 19.58 -14.51
N THR A 367 7.79 18.76 -15.30
CA THR A 367 7.68 17.30 -15.07
C THR A 367 9.05 16.62 -15.17
N THR A 368 9.81 16.90 -16.22
CA THR A 368 11.16 16.36 -16.43
C THR A 368 12.12 16.82 -15.34
N PHE A 369 12.01 18.06 -14.86
CA PHE A 369 12.79 18.56 -13.73
C PHE A 369 12.47 17.81 -12.42
N LEU A 370 11.18 17.60 -12.10
CA LEU A 370 10.78 16.87 -10.90
C LEU A 370 11.26 15.42 -10.92
N LEU A 371 11.13 14.74 -12.07
CA LEU A 371 11.66 13.39 -12.24
C LEU A 371 13.20 13.40 -12.22
N GLY A 372 13.86 14.36 -12.84
CA GLY A 372 15.31 14.52 -12.78
C GLY A 372 15.82 14.68 -11.34
N ALA A 373 15.15 15.51 -10.53
CA ALA A 373 15.42 15.68 -9.10
C ALA A 373 15.20 14.36 -8.34
N GLY A 374 14.11 13.64 -8.62
CA GLY A 374 13.88 12.29 -8.12
C GLY A 374 15.03 11.34 -8.48
N GLY A 375 15.55 11.41 -9.69
CA GLY A 375 16.66 10.57 -10.17
C GLY A 375 18.01 10.90 -9.54
N VAL A 376 18.15 12.10 -8.97
CA VAL A 376 19.30 12.47 -8.15
C VAL A 376 19.12 12.02 -6.70
N ILE A 377 17.91 12.12 -6.14
CA ILE A 377 17.66 11.83 -4.71
C ILE A 377 17.49 10.33 -4.44
N LEU A 378 16.70 9.63 -5.25
CA LEU A 378 16.30 8.25 -5.00
C LEU A 378 17.49 7.27 -4.90
N PRO A 379 18.56 7.35 -5.73
CA PRO A 379 19.72 6.47 -5.59
C PRO A 379 20.43 6.56 -4.24
N TRP A 380 20.29 7.67 -3.51
CA TRP A 380 20.88 7.84 -2.17
C TRP A 380 19.98 7.29 -1.06
N HIS A 381 18.72 6.98 -1.37
CA HIS A 381 17.83 6.39 -0.39
C HIS A 381 18.18 4.91 -0.20
N PRO A 382 18.51 4.47 1.02
CA PRO A 382 19.04 3.13 1.27
C PRO A 382 18.07 2.03 0.84
N THR A 383 16.75 2.25 0.90
CA THR A 383 15.76 1.28 0.40
C THR A 383 15.81 1.12 -1.12
N PHE A 384 16.00 2.21 -1.86
CA PHE A 384 15.95 2.21 -3.32
C PHE A 384 17.23 1.62 -3.95
N ASN A 385 18.37 1.75 -3.24
CA ASN A 385 19.66 1.20 -3.70
C ASN A 385 19.83 -0.30 -3.42
N ARG A 386 18.89 -0.96 -2.73
CA ARG A 386 18.99 -2.41 -2.46
C ARG A 386 18.93 -3.21 -3.76
N ALA A 387 19.64 -4.34 -3.80
CA ALA A 387 19.69 -5.21 -4.97
C ALA A 387 18.31 -5.74 -5.40
N ASP A 388 17.44 -6.06 -4.44
CA ASP A 388 16.06 -6.53 -4.69
C ASP A 388 15.11 -5.42 -5.20
N MET A 389 15.47 -4.15 -5.05
CA MET A 389 14.74 -3.00 -5.59
C MET A 389 15.23 -2.57 -6.98
N ALA A 390 16.06 -3.40 -7.64
CA ALA A 390 16.55 -3.11 -8.99
C ALA A 390 15.41 -2.87 -10.00
N TRP A 391 14.30 -3.60 -9.89
CA TRP A 391 13.12 -3.39 -10.74
C TRP A 391 12.52 -1.98 -10.57
N ALA A 392 12.45 -1.46 -9.34
CA ALA A 392 11.91 -0.13 -9.06
C ALA A 392 12.81 0.96 -9.66
N ARG A 393 14.15 0.76 -9.63
CA ARG A 393 15.10 1.65 -10.31
C ARG A 393 14.89 1.64 -11.82
N VAL A 394 14.78 0.46 -12.42
CA VAL A 394 14.52 0.32 -13.86
C VAL A 394 13.21 1.01 -14.23
N CYS A 395 12.11 0.74 -13.51
CA CYS A 395 10.83 1.40 -13.74
C CYS A 395 10.93 2.93 -13.65
N PHE A 396 11.66 3.44 -12.66
CA PHE A 396 11.89 4.88 -12.51
C PHE A 396 12.64 5.47 -13.72
N TYR A 397 13.77 4.89 -14.12
CA TYR A 397 14.55 5.39 -15.27
C TYR A 397 13.82 5.25 -16.60
N VAL A 398 13.03 4.19 -16.77
CA VAL A 398 12.13 4.03 -17.92
C VAL A 398 11.07 5.12 -17.91
N SER A 399 10.45 5.42 -16.75
CA SER A 399 9.46 6.48 -16.65
C SER A 399 10.04 7.87 -16.99
N LEU A 400 11.26 8.17 -16.53
CA LEU A 400 12.00 9.38 -16.90
C LEU A 400 12.29 9.43 -18.41
N SER A 401 12.57 8.30 -19.04
CA SER A 401 12.80 8.25 -20.50
C SER A 401 11.49 8.43 -21.28
N CYS A 402 10.40 7.86 -20.78
CA CYS A 402 9.08 7.96 -21.39
C CYS A 402 8.54 9.41 -21.38
N THR A 403 8.93 10.26 -20.43
CA THR A 403 8.47 11.66 -20.46
C THR A 403 8.96 12.40 -21.70
N GLY A 404 10.13 12.06 -22.25
CA GLY A 404 10.59 12.60 -23.52
C GLY A 404 9.74 12.17 -24.74
N LEU A 405 8.95 11.11 -24.62
CA LEU A 405 8.06 10.62 -25.68
C LEU A 405 6.67 11.28 -25.65
N ILE A 406 6.20 11.74 -24.50
CA ILE A 406 4.87 12.35 -24.36
C ILE A 406 4.72 13.62 -25.23
N PRO A 407 5.69 14.58 -25.23
CA PRO A 407 5.74 15.70 -26.16
C PRO A 407 5.53 15.32 -27.63
N VAL A 408 6.09 14.19 -28.06
CA VAL A 408 6.01 13.73 -29.46
C VAL A 408 4.55 13.54 -29.86
N PHE A 409 3.74 12.92 -29.01
CA PHE A 409 2.32 12.69 -29.30
C PHE A 409 1.53 14.00 -29.41
N GLN A 410 1.79 14.96 -28.52
CA GLN A 410 1.17 16.28 -28.62
C GLN A 410 1.57 16.99 -29.92
N LEU A 411 2.85 16.92 -30.30
CA LEU A 411 3.34 17.54 -31.53
C LEU A 411 2.75 16.88 -32.78
N ILE A 412 2.61 15.55 -32.80
CA ILE A 412 1.94 14.82 -33.88
C ILE A 412 0.48 15.27 -33.99
N TYR A 413 -0.23 15.38 -32.87
CA TYR A 413 -1.62 15.83 -32.87
C TYR A 413 -1.77 17.28 -33.35
N ALA A 414 -0.89 18.18 -32.90
CA ALA A 414 -0.98 19.60 -33.21
C ALA A 414 -0.45 19.99 -34.60
N ARG A 415 0.59 19.30 -35.10
CA ARG A 415 1.37 19.71 -36.29
C ARG A 415 1.53 18.60 -37.34
N GLY A 416 1.04 17.39 -37.07
CA GLY A 416 1.14 16.24 -37.96
C GLY A 416 2.43 15.42 -37.80
N LEU A 417 2.38 14.18 -38.29
CA LEU A 417 3.45 13.20 -38.14
C LEU A 417 4.76 13.64 -38.82
N PHE A 418 4.69 14.13 -40.06
CA PHE A 418 5.88 14.53 -40.82
C PHE A 418 6.66 15.65 -40.15
N TRP A 419 5.94 16.62 -39.55
CA TRP A 419 6.57 17.71 -38.81
C TRP A 419 7.32 17.18 -37.57
N ALA A 420 6.69 16.28 -36.81
CA ALA A 420 7.32 15.67 -35.64
C ALA A 420 8.56 14.84 -36.03
N ILE A 421 8.49 14.03 -37.09
CA ILE A 421 9.65 13.27 -37.60
C ILE A 421 10.78 14.21 -37.99
N TYR A 422 10.48 15.29 -38.73
CA TYR A 422 11.48 16.27 -39.14
C TYR A 422 12.13 16.95 -37.92
N PHE A 423 11.33 17.33 -36.91
CA PHE A 423 11.84 17.94 -35.69
C PHE A 423 12.74 16.98 -34.90
N TYR A 424 12.36 15.70 -34.73
CA TYR A 424 13.15 14.74 -33.94
C TYR A 424 14.29 14.06 -34.73
N ALA A 425 14.36 14.20 -36.05
CA ALA A 425 15.41 13.59 -36.87
C ALA A 425 16.86 13.87 -36.37
N PRO A 426 17.22 15.09 -35.91
CA PRO A 426 18.58 15.38 -35.46
C PRO A 426 19.02 14.56 -34.24
N ILE A 427 18.10 14.30 -33.29
CA ILE A 427 18.43 13.58 -32.05
C ILE A 427 18.50 12.05 -32.24
N VAL A 428 18.02 11.52 -33.36
CA VAL A 428 18.03 10.06 -33.64
C VAL A 428 19.43 9.46 -33.52
N LYS A 429 20.47 10.17 -33.98
CA LYS A 429 21.86 9.69 -33.87
C LYS A 429 22.28 9.52 -32.41
N SER A 430 21.92 10.48 -31.56
CA SER A 430 22.20 10.43 -30.12
C SER A 430 21.44 9.28 -29.45
N LEU A 431 20.15 9.12 -29.74
CA LEU A 431 19.35 8.02 -29.18
C LEU A 431 19.85 6.65 -29.65
N ALA A 432 20.23 6.52 -30.92
CA ALA A 432 20.71 5.26 -31.48
C ALA A 432 22.03 4.81 -30.84
N VAL A 433 22.97 5.73 -30.61
CA VAL A 433 24.25 5.38 -29.97
C VAL A 433 24.06 5.02 -28.49
N TYR A 434 23.24 5.77 -27.75
CA TYR A 434 22.90 5.43 -26.37
C TYR A 434 22.21 4.07 -26.27
N PHE A 435 21.20 3.82 -27.11
CA PHE A 435 20.47 2.56 -27.10
C PHE A 435 21.37 1.38 -27.43
N THR A 436 22.19 1.50 -28.49
CA THR A 436 23.12 0.45 -28.89
C THR A 436 24.15 0.17 -27.78
N GLY A 437 24.73 1.21 -27.20
CA GLY A 437 25.66 1.07 -26.07
C GLY A 437 25.01 0.40 -24.86
N ALA A 438 23.79 0.79 -24.50
CA ALA A 438 23.05 0.21 -23.38
C ALA A 438 22.74 -1.28 -23.60
N VAL A 439 22.35 -1.66 -24.82
CA VAL A 439 22.11 -3.07 -25.20
C VAL A 439 23.39 -3.89 -25.07
N LEU A 440 24.51 -3.39 -25.61
CA LEU A 440 25.80 -4.09 -25.51
C LEU A 440 26.27 -4.23 -24.06
N TYR A 441 26.13 -3.18 -23.26
CA TYR A 441 26.43 -3.16 -21.83
C TYR A 441 25.58 -4.15 -21.02
N ALA A 442 24.28 -4.23 -21.29
CA ALA A 442 23.38 -5.16 -20.63
C ALA A 442 23.67 -6.60 -21.05
N ALA A 443 23.99 -6.83 -22.33
CA ALA A 443 24.29 -8.15 -22.88
C ALA A 443 25.70 -8.67 -22.51
N LYS A 444 26.59 -7.79 -22.02
CA LYS A 444 28.02 -8.06 -21.75
C LYS A 444 28.78 -8.51 -23.00
N ILE A 445 28.47 -7.91 -24.15
CA ILE A 445 29.09 -8.20 -25.44
C ILE A 445 30.16 -7.15 -25.74
N PRO A 446 31.37 -7.55 -26.19
CA PRO A 446 31.76 -8.88 -26.68
C PRO A 446 32.40 -9.83 -25.64
N GLU A 447 32.66 -9.40 -24.41
CA GLU A 447 33.39 -10.19 -23.42
C GLU A 447 32.71 -11.50 -23.05
N ARG A 448 31.38 -11.58 -23.16
CA ARG A 448 30.62 -12.81 -23.00
C ARG A 448 30.96 -13.88 -24.03
N TRP A 449 31.32 -13.49 -25.26
CA TRP A 449 31.68 -14.43 -26.33
C TRP A 449 33.13 -14.92 -26.20
N CYS A 450 34.03 -14.04 -25.75
CA CYS A 450 35.44 -14.37 -25.54
C CYS A 450 35.91 -13.89 -24.15
N PRO A 451 35.59 -14.62 -23.06
CA PRO A 451 36.02 -14.25 -21.71
C PRO A 451 37.54 -14.12 -21.60
N GLY A 452 38.03 -13.09 -20.91
CA GLY A 452 39.47 -12.83 -20.76
C GLY A 452 40.13 -12.06 -21.92
N MET A 453 39.50 -12.03 -23.11
CA MET A 453 40.07 -11.32 -24.27
C MET A 453 39.96 -9.79 -24.12
N PHE A 454 38.89 -9.34 -23.49
CA PHE A 454 38.52 -7.92 -23.36
C PHE A 454 38.71 -7.39 -21.94
N ASP A 455 39.67 -7.96 -21.18
CA ASP A 455 39.90 -7.61 -19.77
C ASP A 455 40.30 -6.16 -19.55
N TYR A 456 40.96 -5.53 -20.52
CA TYR A 456 41.50 -4.17 -20.39
C TYR A 456 40.83 -3.14 -21.30
N VAL A 457 40.48 -3.54 -22.52
CA VAL A 457 39.93 -2.65 -23.56
C VAL A 457 38.96 -3.43 -24.45
N GLY A 458 37.92 -2.74 -24.95
CA GLY A 458 36.95 -3.28 -25.90
C GLY A 458 35.81 -4.09 -25.28
N GLY A 459 35.74 -4.16 -23.95
CA GLY A 459 34.62 -4.76 -23.25
C GLY A 459 33.35 -3.89 -23.34
N SER A 460 32.20 -4.48 -23.03
CA SER A 460 30.88 -3.82 -23.12
C SER A 460 30.79 -2.51 -22.33
N HIS A 461 31.45 -2.45 -21.18
CA HIS A 461 31.52 -1.23 -20.36
C HIS A 461 32.37 -0.14 -21.02
N ASN A 462 33.46 -0.50 -21.69
CA ASN A 462 34.27 0.45 -22.47
C ASN A 462 33.45 1.03 -23.63
N ILE A 463 32.71 0.16 -24.33
CA ILE A 463 31.82 0.58 -25.42
C ILE A 463 30.71 1.49 -24.90
N TRP A 464 30.15 1.19 -23.72
CA TRP A 464 29.16 2.06 -23.07
C TRP A 464 29.70 3.46 -22.80
N HIS A 465 30.92 3.59 -22.28
CA HIS A 465 31.56 4.90 -22.06
C HIS A 465 31.72 5.70 -23.35
N VAL A 466 32.20 5.04 -24.42
CA VAL A 466 32.29 5.67 -25.74
C VAL A 466 30.92 6.08 -26.26
N ALA A 467 29.89 5.25 -26.07
CA ALA A 467 28.52 5.53 -26.46
C ALA A 467 27.92 6.72 -25.69
N VAL A 468 28.22 6.87 -24.40
CA VAL A 468 27.79 8.01 -23.59
C VAL A 468 28.42 9.31 -24.12
N LEU A 469 29.74 9.32 -24.35
CA LEU A 469 30.41 10.48 -24.93
C LEU A 469 29.87 10.80 -26.33
N GLY A 470 29.74 9.79 -27.20
CA GLY A 470 29.15 9.96 -28.53
C GLY A 470 27.71 10.47 -28.48
N GLY A 471 26.92 10.00 -27.52
CA GLY A 471 25.56 10.45 -27.25
C GLY A 471 25.50 11.92 -26.87
N ILE A 472 26.40 12.39 -25.99
CA ILE A 472 26.56 13.81 -25.62
C ILE A 472 26.91 14.65 -26.87
N LEU A 473 27.89 14.20 -27.66
CA LEU A 473 28.34 14.94 -28.85
C LEU A 473 27.26 15.03 -29.93
N PHE A 474 26.56 13.93 -30.22
CA PHE A 474 25.44 13.97 -31.16
C PHE A 474 24.25 14.75 -30.61
N HIS A 475 24.01 14.74 -29.29
CA HIS A 475 22.99 15.59 -28.69
C HIS A 475 23.35 17.07 -28.82
N TYR A 476 24.62 17.44 -28.64
CA TYR A 476 25.08 18.82 -28.89
C TYR A 476 24.83 19.26 -30.34
N MET A 477 25.15 18.40 -31.33
CA MET A 477 24.85 18.68 -32.73
C MET A 477 23.35 18.85 -32.96
N ALA A 478 22.53 17.95 -32.41
CA ALA A 478 21.07 18.07 -32.47
C ALA A 478 20.56 19.35 -31.80
N MET A 479 21.12 19.72 -30.66
CA MET A 479 20.80 20.95 -29.93
C MET A 479 21.08 22.19 -30.78
N GLN A 480 22.18 22.22 -31.54
CA GLN A 480 22.46 23.31 -32.48
C GLN A 480 21.38 23.41 -33.57
N GLU A 481 20.94 22.29 -34.14
CA GLU A 481 19.85 22.28 -35.11
C GLU A 481 18.51 22.70 -34.48
N PHE A 482 18.22 22.23 -33.26
CA PHE A 482 17.02 22.59 -32.52
C PHE A 482 16.93 24.10 -32.25
N PHE A 483 18.02 24.72 -31.78
CA PHE A 483 18.05 26.17 -31.58
C PHE A 483 17.91 26.93 -32.89
N ALA A 484 18.61 26.53 -33.95
CA ALA A 484 18.49 27.17 -35.26
C ALA A 484 17.05 27.14 -35.79
N GLN A 485 16.37 25.99 -35.68
CA GLN A 485 14.97 25.87 -36.06
C GLN A 485 14.04 26.65 -35.14
N ALA A 486 14.33 26.71 -33.83
CA ALA A 486 13.55 27.49 -32.87
C ALA A 486 13.60 28.99 -33.18
N PHE A 487 14.79 29.52 -33.49
CA PHE A 487 14.96 30.92 -33.89
C PHE A 487 14.21 31.25 -35.18
N LEU A 488 14.25 30.34 -36.17
CA LEU A 488 13.49 30.51 -37.41
C LEU A 488 11.98 30.56 -37.14
N ARG A 489 11.45 29.70 -36.26
CA ARG A 489 10.04 29.76 -35.84
C ARG A 489 9.69 31.07 -35.15
N ALA A 490 10.57 31.55 -34.27
CA ALA A 490 10.38 32.82 -33.57
C ALA A 490 10.33 34.03 -34.51
N GLN A 491 11.14 34.02 -35.58
CA GLN A 491 11.13 35.09 -36.58
C GLN A 491 9.89 35.05 -37.50
N THR A 492 9.37 33.85 -37.79
CA THR A 492 8.28 33.66 -38.77
C THR A 492 6.89 33.68 -38.15
N GLN A 493 6.75 33.48 -36.83
CA GLN A 493 5.47 33.45 -36.13
C GLN A 493 5.26 34.69 -35.27
N PRO A 494 4.31 35.60 -35.64
CA PRO A 494 4.06 36.84 -34.90
C PRO A 494 3.60 36.63 -33.44
N GLN A 495 3.05 35.45 -33.14
CA GLN A 495 2.55 35.08 -31.80
C GLN A 495 3.59 34.34 -30.95
N CYS A 496 4.82 34.15 -31.46
CA CYS A 496 5.88 33.51 -30.70
C CYS A 496 6.43 34.51 -29.66
N SER A 497 5.75 34.59 -28.51
CA SER A 497 6.31 35.26 -27.35
C SER A 497 7.40 34.37 -26.77
N VAL A 498 8.67 34.77 -26.94
CA VAL A 498 9.81 34.12 -26.28
C VAL A 498 9.70 34.26 -24.74
N TYR A 499 8.81 35.13 -24.26
CA TYR A 499 8.60 35.51 -22.86
C TYR A 499 7.16 35.31 -22.38
#